data_AF-A0A8C9YZQ8-F1
#
_entry.id   AF-A0A8C9YZQ8-F1
#
_cell.length_a   1.000
_cell.length_b   1.000
_cell.length_c   1.000
_cell.angle_alpha   90.00
_cell.angle_beta   90.00
_cell.angle_gamma   90.00
#
_symmetry.space_group_name_H-M   'P 1'
#
loop_
_entity.id
_entity.type
_entity.pdbx_description
1 polymer ?
#
loop_
_entity_poly.entity_id
_entity_poly.type
_entity_poly.pdbx_seq_one_letter_code
_entity_poly.pdbx_strand_id
1 'polypeptide(L)'
;MDQAEDLETLGEKLYTLIYPKHAENAGKLTGMLLELPGPVLSQMLQDKATLNAAVEKALRALQLAQEPSKVTCKDEDDVSVSSDSLGEQLFELVNVYNTGHSQKITGMLLEQHKEAVLNLLSDPTLLEQQVNFALKTLKEQNMEEMDIGDLSDADDTERLGEKIFSLVEELDPLHANDITGMLLEMDPAALQQLLSDHTVLEVAVQKAQAALDTQNQTLST
;
A
#
# COMPACT_ATOMS: atom_id res chain seq x y z
N MET A 1 -24.06 -30.83 -39.52
CA MET A 1 -22.64 -30.97 -39.10
C MET A 1 -21.81 -29.77 -39.56
N ASP A 2 -22.45 -28.64 -39.85
CA ASP A 2 -21.90 -27.68 -40.83
C ASP A 2 -21.18 -26.48 -40.21
N GLN A 3 -21.34 -26.21 -38.91
CA GLN A 3 -20.78 -24.98 -38.32
C GLN A 3 -19.25 -25.00 -38.11
N ALA A 4 -18.62 -26.18 -38.05
CA ALA A 4 -17.19 -26.28 -37.76
C ALA A 4 -16.31 -25.98 -38.98
N GLU A 5 -16.69 -26.48 -40.16
CA GLU A 5 -15.97 -26.23 -41.43
C GLU A 5 -16.10 -24.78 -41.90
N ASP A 6 -17.22 -24.12 -41.57
CA ASP A 6 -17.42 -22.70 -41.87
C ASP A 6 -16.43 -21.82 -41.11
N LEU A 7 -16.16 -22.14 -39.83
CA LEU A 7 -15.32 -21.30 -38.96
C LEU A 7 -13.85 -21.30 -39.39
N GLU A 8 -13.33 -22.47 -39.76
CA GLU A 8 -11.94 -22.60 -40.25
C GLU A 8 -11.74 -21.79 -41.54
N THR A 9 -12.69 -21.91 -42.48
CA THR A 9 -12.68 -21.15 -43.74
C THR A 9 -12.86 -19.64 -43.53
N LEU A 10 -13.69 -19.23 -42.56
CA LEU A 10 -13.87 -17.83 -42.15
C LEU A 10 -12.58 -17.27 -41.54
N GLY A 11 -11.89 -18.08 -40.74
CA GLY A 11 -10.61 -17.76 -40.12
C GLY A 11 -9.52 -17.47 -41.14
N GLU A 12 -9.34 -18.34 -42.12
CA GLU A 12 -8.34 -18.14 -43.18
C GLU A 12 -8.61 -16.85 -43.97
N LYS A 13 -9.87 -16.58 -44.30
CA LYS A 13 -10.26 -15.34 -45.01
C LYS A 13 -10.00 -14.08 -44.17
N LEU A 14 -10.32 -14.12 -42.87
CA LEU A 14 -10.04 -13.03 -41.94
C LEU A 14 -8.53 -12.78 -41.81
N TYR A 15 -7.75 -13.85 -41.63
CA TYR A 15 -6.30 -13.76 -41.51
C TYR A 15 -5.68 -13.10 -42.74
N THR A 16 -6.12 -13.49 -43.94
CA THR A 16 -5.61 -12.93 -45.20
C THR A 16 -5.89 -11.43 -45.33
N LEU A 17 -6.99 -10.94 -44.76
CA LEU A 17 -7.35 -9.51 -44.74
C LEU A 17 -6.59 -8.72 -43.68
N ILE A 18 -6.27 -9.34 -42.54
CA ILE A 18 -5.62 -8.71 -41.39
C ILE A 18 -4.09 -8.71 -41.54
N TYR A 19 -3.51 -9.79 -42.04
CA TYR A 19 -2.06 -9.97 -42.20
C TYR A 19 -1.32 -8.82 -42.90
N PRO A 20 -1.77 -8.28 -44.05
CA PRO A 20 -1.06 -7.18 -44.71
C PRO A 20 -1.10 -5.86 -43.92
N LYS A 21 -2.04 -5.70 -42.98
CA LYS A 21 -2.14 -4.50 -42.13
C LYS A 21 -1.52 -4.68 -40.75
N HIS A 22 -1.57 -5.88 -40.19
CA HIS A 22 -1.18 -6.19 -38.82
C HIS A 22 -0.39 -7.50 -38.75
N ALA A 23 0.67 -7.63 -39.55
CA ALA A 23 1.42 -8.89 -39.71
C ALA A 23 1.90 -9.51 -38.38
N GLU A 24 2.40 -8.71 -37.44
CA GLU A 24 2.86 -9.20 -36.12
C GLU A 24 1.73 -9.76 -35.25
N ASN A 25 0.54 -9.19 -35.34
CA ASN A 25 -0.59 -9.54 -34.47
C ASN A 25 -1.69 -10.32 -35.19
N ALA A 26 -1.53 -10.61 -36.49
CA ALA A 26 -2.58 -11.17 -37.33
C ALA A 26 -3.11 -12.50 -36.81
N GLY A 27 -2.24 -13.38 -36.31
CA GLY A 27 -2.65 -14.67 -35.76
C GLY A 27 -3.49 -14.51 -34.48
N LYS A 28 -3.03 -13.66 -33.56
CA LYS A 28 -3.74 -13.37 -32.30
C LYS A 28 -5.06 -12.66 -32.55
N LEU A 29 -5.06 -11.65 -33.41
CA LEU A 29 -6.27 -10.91 -33.80
C LEU A 29 -7.29 -11.81 -34.47
N THR A 30 -6.86 -12.67 -35.40
CA THR A 30 -7.78 -13.59 -36.07
C THR A 30 -8.34 -14.60 -35.07
N GLY A 31 -7.52 -15.12 -34.15
CA GLY A 31 -7.97 -16.01 -33.08
C GLY A 31 -9.04 -15.36 -32.20
N MET A 32 -8.80 -14.14 -31.71
CA MET A 32 -9.77 -13.41 -30.89
C MET A 32 -11.05 -13.07 -31.64
N LEU A 33 -10.94 -12.78 -32.94
CA LEU A 33 -12.13 -12.54 -33.76
C LEU A 33 -12.92 -13.83 -33.94
N LEU A 34 -12.27 -14.98 -34.17
CA LEU A 34 -12.93 -16.27 -34.35
C LEU A 34 -13.73 -16.74 -33.13
N GLU A 35 -13.52 -16.15 -31.95
CA GLU A 35 -14.38 -16.37 -30.77
C GLU A 35 -15.78 -15.74 -30.93
N LEU A 36 -15.97 -14.88 -31.94
CA LEU A 36 -17.27 -14.29 -32.27
C LEU A 36 -18.16 -15.28 -33.05
N PRO A 37 -19.49 -15.19 -32.90
CA PRO A 37 -20.41 -16.11 -33.58
C PRO A 37 -20.33 -15.94 -35.12
N GLY A 38 -20.44 -17.05 -35.85
CA GLY A 38 -20.31 -17.12 -37.32
C GLY A 38 -21.06 -16.05 -38.15
N PRO A 39 -22.29 -15.64 -37.79
CA PRO A 39 -22.98 -14.54 -38.50
C PRO A 39 -22.25 -13.21 -38.40
N VAL A 40 -21.60 -12.92 -37.28
CA VAL A 40 -20.82 -11.69 -37.06
C VAL A 40 -19.54 -11.73 -37.88
N LEU A 41 -18.85 -12.87 -37.93
CA LEU A 41 -17.68 -13.08 -38.78
C LEU A 41 -18.00 -12.90 -40.26
N SER A 42 -19.15 -13.44 -40.69
CA SER A 42 -19.64 -13.31 -42.05
C SER A 42 -19.93 -11.84 -42.41
N GLN A 43 -20.54 -11.11 -41.48
CA GLN A 43 -20.78 -9.67 -41.63
C GLN A 43 -19.47 -8.88 -41.74
N MET A 44 -18.45 -9.23 -40.96
CA MET A 44 -17.14 -8.59 -41.00
C MET A 44 -16.40 -8.85 -42.32
N LEU A 45 -16.53 -10.05 -42.89
CA LEU A 45 -15.97 -10.33 -44.23
C LEU A 45 -16.67 -9.55 -45.34
N GLN A 46 -17.96 -9.25 -45.17
CA GLN A 46 -18.75 -8.46 -46.13
C GLN A 46 -18.52 -6.95 -45.98
N ASP A 47 -18.27 -6.48 -44.76
CA ASP A 47 -18.10 -5.06 -44.45
C ASP A 47 -16.72 -4.75 -43.85
N LYS A 48 -15.87 -4.10 -44.65
CA LYS A 48 -14.51 -3.73 -44.27
C LYS A 48 -14.45 -2.73 -43.10
N ALA A 49 -15.45 -1.89 -42.91
CA ALA A 49 -15.46 -0.93 -41.80
C ALA A 49 -15.70 -1.67 -40.47
N THR A 50 -16.63 -2.62 -40.48
CA THR A 50 -16.93 -3.52 -39.36
C THR A 50 -15.72 -4.39 -39.03
N LEU A 51 -15.03 -4.91 -40.04
CA LEU A 51 -13.78 -5.64 -39.84
C LEU A 51 -12.70 -4.77 -39.19
N ASN A 52 -12.41 -3.58 -39.72
CA ASN A 52 -11.40 -2.70 -39.12
C ASN A 52 -11.78 -2.32 -37.68
N ALA A 53 -13.05 -2.01 -37.42
CA ALA A 53 -13.52 -1.67 -36.07
C ALA A 53 -13.36 -2.85 -35.09
N ALA A 54 -13.64 -4.07 -35.54
CA ALA A 54 -13.44 -5.27 -34.73
C ALA A 54 -11.95 -5.57 -34.51
N VAL A 55 -11.12 -5.39 -35.54
CA VAL A 55 -9.65 -5.53 -35.47
C VAL A 55 -9.05 -4.48 -34.54
N GLU A 56 -9.50 -3.23 -34.59
CA GLU A 56 -9.07 -2.18 -33.65
C GLU A 56 -9.47 -2.50 -32.21
N LYS A 57 -10.69 -3.02 -32.00
CA LYS A 57 -11.13 -3.46 -30.68
C LYS A 57 -10.27 -4.62 -30.16
N ALA A 58 -10.01 -5.62 -31.00
CA ALA A 58 -9.14 -6.73 -30.66
C ALA A 58 -7.68 -6.29 -30.44
N LEU A 59 -7.19 -5.30 -31.20
CA LEU A 59 -5.87 -4.70 -31.00
C LEU A 59 -5.76 -3.99 -29.66
N ARG A 60 -6.77 -3.19 -29.29
CA ARG A 60 -6.80 -2.53 -27.98
C ARG A 60 -6.85 -3.56 -26.86
N ALA A 61 -7.64 -4.62 -27.01
CA ALA A 61 -7.68 -5.73 -26.06
C ALA A 61 -6.32 -6.45 -25.95
N LEU A 62 -5.61 -6.64 -27.08
CA LEU A 62 -4.26 -7.21 -27.09
C LEU A 62 -3.20 -6.29 -26.50
N GLN A 63 -3.35 -4.96 -26.59
CA GLN A 63 -2.44 -4.01 -25.94
C GLN A 63 -2.66 -4.02 -24.43
N LEU A 64 -3.91 -4.05 -23.98
CA LEU A 64 -4.28 -4.20 -22.57
C LEU A 64 -3.81 -5.55 -21.99
N ALA A 65 -3.78 -6.60 -22.80
CA ALA A 65 -3.33 -7.93 -22.38
C ALA A 65 -1.81 -8.17 -22.56
N GLN A 66 -1.07 -7.28 -23.23
CA GLN A 66 0.37 -7.42 -23.51
C GLN A 66 1.25 -6.48 -22.66
N GLU A 67 0.76 -5.96 -21.54
CA GLU A 67 1.67 -5.44 -20.51
C GLU A 67 2.27 -6.64 -19.75
N PRO A 68 3.37 -7.19 -20.28
CA PRO A 68 4.61 -7.10 -19.53
C PRO A 68 5.73 -6.49 -20.39
N SER A 69 6.29 -5.39 -19.89
CA SER A 69 7.63 -4.87 -20.17
C SER A 69 8.17 -5.01 -21.60
N LYS A 70 8.09 -3.94 -22.41
CA LYS A 70 9.19 -3.40 -23.25
C LYS A 70 8.69 -2.28 -24.17
N VAL A 71 9.02 -1.02 -23.86
CA VAL A 71 9.02 0.05 -24.87
C VAL A 71 10.40 0.72 -24.87
N THR A 72 11.17 0.39 -25.91
CA THR A 72 12.34 1.15 -26.34
C THR A 72 11.88 2.32 -27.23
N CYS A 73 12.20 3.53 -26.76
CA CYS A 73 12.71 4.70 -27.48
C CYS A 73 12.00 5.28 -28.73
N LYS A 74 11.92 6.63 -28.69
CA LYS A 74 11.70 7.66 -29.74
C LYS A 74 10.32 8.31 -29.64
N ASP A 75 10.16 9.62 -29.49
CA ASP A 75 11.05 10.77 -29.62
C ASP A 75 10.68 11.85 -28.59
N GLU A 76 11.58 12.80 -28.41
CA GLU A 76 11.46 13.99 -27.57
C GLU A 76 10.23 14.80 -27.97
N ASP A 77 9.25 14.94 -27.08
CA ASP A 77 8.47 16.16 -26.99
C ASP A 77 7.97 16.34 -25.55
N ASP A 78 8.17 17.56 -25.12
CA ASP A 78 7.81 18.17 -23.85
C ASP A 78 6.32 18.02 -23.60
N VAL A 79 5.92 17.32 -22.53
CA VAL A 79 4.74 17.62 -21.70
C VAL A 79 4.71 16.62 -20.55
N SER A 80 4.75 17.19 -19.35
CA SER A 80 4.55 16.56 -18.06
C SER A 80 3.46 15.49 -18.10
N VAL A 81 3.84 14.20 -18.15
CA VAL A 81 2.93 13.12 -17.75
C VAL A 81 2.87 13.19 -16.24
N SER A 82 1.94 14.04 -15.79
CA SER A 82 1.60 14.28 -14.40
C SER A 82 1.65 12.99 -13.58
N SER A 83 2.51 13.02 -12.57
CA SER A 83 2.52 12.15 -11.40
C SER A 83 1.12 11.97 -10.77
N ASP A 84 0.18 12.86 -11.12
CA ASP A 84 -1.18 12.95 -10.60
C ASP A 84 -2.07 11.75 -10.99
N SER A 85 -2.01 11.21 -12.22
CA SER A 85 -3.00 10.17 -12.63
C SER A 85 -2.74 8.79 -12.03
N LEU A 86 -1.47 8.42 -11.87
CA LEU A 86 -1.10 7.14 -11.24
C LEU A 86 -1.46 7.16 -9.76
N GLY A 87 -1.28 8.32 -9.11
CA GLY A 87 -1.67 8.51 -7.72
C GLY A 87 -3.17 8.46 -7.51
N GLU A 88 -3.96 9.04 -8.41
CA GLU A 88 -5.42 9.02 -8.33
C GLU A 88 -5.98 7.59 -8.47
N GLN A 89 -5.45 6.82 -9.43
CA GLN A 89 -5.85 5.42 -9.63
C GLN A 89 -5.45 4.53 -8.45
N LEU A 90 -4.23 4.70 -7.93
CA LEU A 90 -3.78 3.96 -6.74
C LEU A 90 -4.59 4.36 -5.50
N PHE A 91 -4.95 5.63 -5.36
CA PHE A 91 -5.79 6.13 -4.28
C PHE A 91 -7.16 5.46 -4.25
N GLU A 92 -7.85 5.39 -5.39
CA GLU A 92 -9.15 4.73 -5.46
C GLU A 92 -9.06 3.26 -5.04
N LEU A 93 -8.06 2.53 -5.53
CA LEU A 93 -7.85 1.11 -5.18
C LEU A 93 -7.56 0.94 -3.68
N VAL A 94 -6.67 1.74 -3.11
CA VAL A 94 -6.37 1.72 -1.67
C VAL A 94 -7.60 2.12 -0.83
N ASN A 95 -8.43 3.03 -1.34
CA ASN A 95 -9.65 3.49 -0.67
C ASN A 95 -10.73 2.39 -0.58
N VAL A 96 -10.76 1.43 -1.50
CA VAL A 96 -11.65 0.24 -1.41
C VAL A 96 -11.40 -0.55 -0.13
N TYR A 97 -10.16 -0.59 0.35
CA TYR A 97 -9.79 -1.29 1.59
C TYR A 97 -10.20 -0.54 2.87
N ASN A 98 -10.85 0.63 2.77
CA ASN A 98 -11.42 1.41 3.88
C ASN A 98 -10.45 1.60 5.06
N THR A 99 -9.18 1.88 4.75
CA THR A 99 -8.11 1.95 5.75
C THR A 99 -8.11 3.23 6.58
N GLY A 100 -8.90 4.25 6.20
CA GLY A 100 -8.92 5.58 6.82
C GLY A 100 -7.66 6.43 6.55
N HIS A 101 -6.61 5.83 5.99
CA HIS A 101 -5.31 6.46 5.72
C HIS A 101 -4.93 6.36 4.24
N SER A 102 -5.91 6.20 3.35
CA SER A 102 -5.69 5.95 1.93
C SER A 102 -4.76 6.97 1.28
N GLN A 103 -4.89 8.27 1.63
CA GLN A 103 -3.99 9.31 1.09
C GLN A 103 -2.53 9.10 1.50
N LYS A 104 -2.28 8.79 2.77
CA LYS A 104 -0.91 8.53 3.28
C LYS A 104 -0.34 7.25 2.69
N ILE A 105 -1.12 6.18 2.68
CA ILE A 105 -0.72 4.89 2.11
C ILE A 105 -0.40 5.04 0.62
N THR A 106 -1.26 5.70 -0.15
CA THR A 106 -1.00 5.99 -1.56
C THR A 106 0.27 6.81 -1.73
N GLY A 107 0.51 7.83 -0.90
CA GLY A 107 1.76 8.58 -0.91
C GLY A 107 2.99 7.68 -0.69
N MET A 108 2.96 6.83 0.34
CA MET A 108 4.06 5.89 0.63
C MET A 108 4.30 4.88 -0.50
N LEU A 109 3.23 4.41 -1.14
CA LEU A 109 3.32 3.49 -2.28
C LEU A 109 3.86 4.18 -3.53
N LEU A 110 3.48 5.44 -3.78
CA LEU A 110 3.99 6.25 -4.90
C LEU A 110 5.45 6.66 -4.71
N GLU A 111 5.93 6.70 -3.48
CA GLU A 111 7.35 6.93 -3.15
C GLU A 111 8.24 5.73 -3.54
N GLN A 112 7.64 4.56 -3.80
CA GLN A 112 8.32 3.41 -4.38
C GLN A 112 8.51 3.57 -5.90
N HIS A 113 9.40 2.75 -6.48
CA HIS A 113 9.67 2.77 -7.92
C HIS A 113 8.38 2.60 -8.74
N LYS A 114 8.25 3.39 -9.83
CA LYS A 114 7.09 3.37 -10.73
C LYS A 114 6.68 1.97 -11.21
N GLU A 115 7.65 1.09 -11.45
CA GLU A 115 7.42 -0.31 -11.84
C GLU A 115 6.75 -1.13 -10.72
N ALA A 116 7.10 -0.87 -9.46
CA ALA A 116 6.45 -1.50 -8.31
C ALA A 116 4.98 -1.05 -8.20
N VAL A 117 4.70 0.23 -8.43
CA VAL A 117 3.32 0.76 -8.43
C VAL A 117 2.47 0.14 -9.54
N LEU A 118 3.02 -0.05 -10.74
CA LEU A 118 2.30 -0.70 -11.83
C LEU A 118 2.03 -2.19 -11.55
N ASN A 119 2.98 -2.89 -10.91
CA ASN A 119 2.78 -4.27 -10.48
C ASN A 119 1.70 -4.37 -9.39
N LEU A 120 1.63 -3.41 -8.47
CA LEU A 120 0.57 -3.30 -7.46
C LEU A 120 -0.81 -3.08 -8.10
N LEU A 121 -0.89 -2.28 -9.17
CA LEU A 121 -2.15 -2.08 -9.91
C LEU A 121 -2.57 -3.33 -10.70
N SER A 122 -1.62 -4.20 -11.05
CA SER A 122 -1.87 -5.43 -11.82
C SER A 122 -2.19 -6.63 -10.94
N ASP A 123 -1.69 -6.66 -9.70
CA ASP A 123 -1.88 -7.74 -8.74
C ASP A 123 -2.60 -7.27 -7.46
N PRO A 124 -3.89 -7.63 -7.27
CA PRO A 124 -4.67 -7.20 -6.11
C PRO A 124 -4.19 -7.82 -4.80
N THR A 125 -3.51 -8.98 -4.84
CA THR A 125 -2.96 -9.62 -3.62
C THR A 125 -1.70 -8.92 -3.16
N LEU A 126 -0.84 -8.51 -4.10
CA LEU A 126 0.34 -7.71 -3.80
C LEU A 126 -0.06 -6.33 -3.27
N LEU A 127 -1.09 -5.73 -3.86
CA LEU A 127 -1.65 -4.46 -3.38
C LEU A 127 -2.14 -4.58 -1.94
N GLU A 128 -2.94 -5.59 -1.63
CA GLU A 128 -3.43 -5.82 -0.26
C GLU A 128 -2.28 -5.98 0.73
N GLN A 129 -1.25 -6.77 0.39
CA GLN A 129 -0.07 -6.93 1.22
C GLN A 129 0.63 -5.59 1.48
N GLN A 130 0.77 -4.77 0.44
CA GLN A 130 1.48 -3.51 0.54
C GLN A 130 0.67 -2.43 1.24
N VAL A 131 -0.65 -2.45 1.09
CA VAL A 131 -1.59 -1.65 1.88
C VAL A 131 -1.54 -2.05 3.35
N ASN A 132 -1.49 -3.36 3.65
CA ASN A 132 -1.38 -3.86 5.02
C ASN A 132 -0.03 -3.50 5.65
N PHE A 133 1.06 -3.63 4.88
CA PHE A 133 2.40 -3.20 5.29
C PHE A 133 2.43 -1.70 5.59
N ALA A 134 1.95 -0.86 4.68
CA ALA A 134 1.87 0.58 4.90
C ALA A 134 0.96 0.95 6.07
N LEU A 135 -0.16 0.25 6.27
CA LEU A 135 -1.02 0.38 7.45
C LEU A 135 -0.28 0.02 8.73
N LYS A 136 0.49 -1.06 8.72
CA LYS A 136 1.28 -1.51 9.86
C LYS A 136 2.37 -0.49 10.18
N THR A 137 3.10 0.00 9.17
CA THR A 137 4.07 1.08 9.32
C THR A 137 3.42 2.37 9.81
N LEU A 138 2.20 2.72 9.38
CA LEU A 138 1.48 3.90 9.88
C LEU A 138 0.99 3.73 11.33
N LYS A 139 0.64 2.51 11.73
CA LYS A 139 0.31 2.17 13.13
C LYS A 139 1.56 2.15 14.01
N GLU A 140 2.66 1.64 13.47
CA GLU A 140 3.99 1.69 14.09
C GLU A 140 4.42 3.15 14.22
N GLN A 141 4.29 4.01 13.20
CA GLN A 141 4.51 5.46 13.30
C GLN A 141 3.55 6.18 14.26
N ASN A 142 2.43 5.57 14.65
CA ASN A 142 1.56 6.08 15.73
C ASN A 142 2.02 5.61 17.12
N MET A 143 2.86 4.58 17.20
CA MET A 143 3.57 4.14 18.41
C MET A 143 5.05 4.60 18.45
N GLU A 144 5.60 4.99 17.32
CA GLU A 144 7.02 5.28 17.06
C GLU A 144 7.13 6.69 16.46
N GLU A 145 6.76 7.70 17.24
CA GLU A 145 7.59 8.92 17.30
C GLU A 145 8.90 8.61 18.02
N MET A 146 9.66 7.66 17.49
CA MET A 146 10.98 7.26 17.94
C MET A 146 11.54 6.55 16.72
N ASP A 147 12.03 7.27 15.71
CA ASP A 147 13.48 7.24 15.49
C ASP A 147 13.89 8.12 14.30
N ILE A 148 13.63 9.44 14.35
CA ILE A 148 14.49 10.44 13.69
C ILE A 148 14.53 11.68 14.60
N GLY A 149 15.07 11.51 15.79
CA GLY A 149 15.46 12.60 16.66
C GLY A 149 16.97 12.62 16.74
N ASP A 150 17.60 13.49 15.95
CA ASP A 150 18.88 14.08 16.33
C ASP A 150 18.59 14.99 17.54
N LEU A 151 18.35 14.38 18.71
CA LEU A 151 18.00 15.04 19.95
C LEU A 151 18.76 14.36 21.08
N SER A 152 19.39 15.19 21.89
CA SER A 152 20.18 14.83 23.05
C SER A 152 19.44 13.81 23.94
N ASP A 153 20.19 12.94 24.62
CA ASP A 153 19.79 11.98 25.68
C ASP A 153 18.78 12.51 26.74
N ALA A 154 18.56 13.83 26.76
CA ALA A 154 17.62 14.54 27.62
C ALA A 154 16.14 14.37 27.19
N ASP A 155 15.85 14.31 25.89
CA ASP A 155 14.47 14.25 25.37
C ASP A 155 13.82 12.87 25.60
N ASP A 156 14.62 11.80 25.66
CA ASP A 156 14.12 10.45 25.95
C ASP A 156 13.58 10.31 27.37
N THR A 157 14.22 10.97 28.33
CA THR A 157 13.82 10.91 29.74
C THR A 157 12.49 11.65 29.97
N GLU A 158 12.26 12.77 29.28
CA GLU A 158 11.00 13.51 29.36
C GLU A 158 9.84 12.69 28.79
N ARG A 159 10.02 12.10 27.59
CA ARG A 159 9.02 11.22 26.95
C ARG A 159 8.72 9.97 27.78
N LEU A 160 9.74 9.36 28.39
CA LEU A 160 9.57 8.21 29.29
C LEU A 160 8.83 8.64 30.57
N GLY A 161 9.11 9.84 31.08
CA GLY A 161 8.45 10.42 32.24
C GLY A 161 6.95 10.60 32.06
N GLU A 162 6.51 11.14 30.93
CA GLU A 162 5.08 11.31 30.65
C GLU A 162 4.33 9.96 30.59
N LYS A 163 4.95 8.95 29.98
CA LYS A 163 4.39 7.59 29.90
C LYS A 163 4.31 6.94 31.28
N ILE A 164 5.36 7.04 32.09
CA ILE A 164 5.36 6.51 33.46
C ILE A 164 4.35 7.26 34.32
N PHE A 165 4.28 8.59 34.24
CA PHE A 165 3.32 9.38 35.00
C PHE A 165 1.89 8.90 34.77
N SER A 166 1.51 8.69 33.50
CA SER A 166 0.18 8.22 33.14
C SER A 166 -0.16 6.87 33.79
N LEU A 167 0.79 5.93 33.78
CA LEU A 167 0.59 4.60 34.38
C LEU A 167 0.59 4.65 35.91
N VAL A 168 1.43 5.50 36.51
CA VAL A 168 1.48 5.70 37.96
C VAL A 168 0.22 6.41 38.44
N GLU A 169 -0.31 7.37 37.69
CA GLU A 169 -1.56 8.08 38.00
C GLU A 169 -2.76 7.13 38.06
N GLU A 170 -2.78 6.08 37.24
CA GLU A 170 -3.79 5.01 37.34
C GLU A 170 -3.65 4.17 38.62
N LEU A 171 -2.44 4.01 39.14
CA LEU A 171 -2.15 3.20 40.34
C LEU A 171 -2.29 3.98 41.64
N ASP A 172 -1.72 5.18 41.70
CA ASP A 172 -1.81 6.11 42.82
C ASP A 172 -1.89 7.57 42.33
N PRO A 173 -3.12 8.09 42.10
CA PRO A 173 -3.31 9.47 41.65
C PRO A 173 -2.95 10.51 42.72
N LEU A 174 -2.82 10.12 44.00
CA LEU A 174 -2.54 11.07 45.07
C LEU A 174 -1.05 11.47 45.10
N HIS A 175 -0.15 10.53 44.79
CA HIS A 175 1.30 10.75 44.83
C HIS A 175 1.96 10.51 43.46
N ALA A 176 1.20 10.50 42.37
CA ALA A 176 1.69 10.20 41.04
C ALA A 176 2.90 11.06 40.64
N ASN A 177 2.87 12.35 40.98
CA ASN A 177 3.95 13.28 40.66
C ASN A 177 5.25 12.92 41.41
N ASP A 178 5.15 12.72 42.72
CA ASP A 178 6.30 12.40 43.56
C ASP A 178 6.86 10.99 43.24
N ILE A 179 5.99 10.01 43.02
CA ILE A 179 6.37 8.66 42.64
C ILE A 179 7.06 8.67 41.28
N THR A 180 6.49 9.34 40.28
CA THR A 180 7.11 9.45 38.96
C THR A 180 8.46 10.15 39.04
N GLY A 181 8.57 11.22 39.85
CA GLY A 181 9.83 11.90 40.11
C GLY A 181 10.91 10.96 40.63
N MET A 182 10.61 10.16 41.64
CA MET A 182 11.57 9.17 42.19
C MET A 182 11.89 8.05 41.20
N LEU A 183 10.93 7.62 40.39
CA LEU A 183 11.18 6.61 39.35
C LEU A 183 12.09 7.17 38.26
N LEU A 184 11.88 8.42 37.84
CA LEU A 184 12.71 9.11 36.84
C LEU A 184 14.16 9.32 37.27
N GLU A 185 14.49 9.16 38.56
CA GLU A 185 15.87 9.13 39.03
C GLU A 185 16.61 7.81 38.68
N MET A 186 15.90 6.82 38.14
CA MET A 186 16.48 5.56 37.65
C MET A 186 17.02 5.66 36.22
N ASP A 187 17.89 4.72 35.84
CA ASP A 187 18.41 4.64 34.47
C ASP A 187 17.28 4.46 33.42
N PRO A 188 17.40 5.06 32.22
CA PRO A 188 16.38 4.98 31.18
C PRO A 188 16.07 3.54 30.74
N ALA A 189 17.06 2.64 30.80
CA ALA A 189 16.85 1.21 30.53
C ALA A 189 15.94 0.52 31.56
N ALA A 190 15.92 1.00 32.81
CA ALA A 190 15.00 0.51 33.82
C ALA A 190 13.59 1.08 33.61
N LEU A 191 13.48 2.36 33.22
CA LEU A 191 12.22 3.01 32.86
C LEU A 191 11.52 2.29 31.69
N GLN A 192 12.26 1.91 30.66
CA GLN A 192 11.69 1.14 29.55
C GLN A 192 11.21 -0.26 29.97
N GLN A 193 11.90 -0.91 30.91
CA GLN A 193 11.45 -2.19 31.48
C GLN A 193 10.17 -2.04 32.28
N LEU A 194 10.03 -0.95 33.05
CA LEU A 194 8.80 -0.62 33.77
C LEU A 194 7.62 -0.41 32.81
N LEU A 195 7.85 0.25 31.67
CA LEU A 195 6.84 0.41 30.62
C LEU A 195 6.49 -0.90 29.91
N SER A 196 7.43 -1.86 29.85
CA SER A 196 7.25 -3.14 29.17
C SER A 196 6.54 -4.18 30.04
N ASP A 197 6.70 -4.10 31.37
CA ASP A 197 6.11 -5.04 32.34
C ASP A 197 5.40 -4.31 33.46
N HIS A 198 4.06 -4.34 33.41
CA HIS A 198 3.19 -3.72 34.40
C HIS A 198 3.43 -4.25 35.82
N THR A 199 3.79 -5.53 35.96
CA THR A 199 4.08 -6.15 37.26
C THR A 199 5.31 -5.51 37.91
N VAL A 200 6.34 -5.21 37.10
CA VAL A 200 7.56 -4.56 37.58
C VAL A 200 7.28 -3.12 37.97
N LEU A 201 6.42 -2.44 37.20
CA LEU A 201 5.95 -1.09 37.51
C LEU A 201 5.20 -1.03 38.83
N GLU A 202 4.22 -1.89 39.05
CA GLU A 202 3.47 -1.95 40.32
C GLU A 202 4.39 -2.14 41.53
N VAL A 203 5.39 -3.02 41.42
CA VAL A 203 6.38 -3.25 42.49
C VAL A 203 7.24 -2.01 42.73
N ALA A 204 7.62 -1.29 41.67
CA ALA A 204 8.41 -0.06 41.78
C ALA A 204 7.59 1.08 42.42
N VAL A 205 6.32 1.23 42.02
CA VAL A 205 5.37 2.18 42.61
C VAL A 205 5.15 1.90 44.10
N GLN A 206 4.95 0.64 44.49
CA GLN A 206 4.81 0.29 45.92
C GLN A 206 6.07 0.60 46.73
N LYS A 207 7.27 0.39 46.16
CA LYS A 207 8.53 0.75 46.83
C LYS A 207 8.68 2.27 46.99
N ALA A 208 8.32 3.03 45.95
CA ALA A 208 8.31 4.48 45.98
C ALA A 208 7.29 5.01 47.01
N GLN A 209 6.11 4.41 47.10
CA GLN A 209 5.10 4.72 48.11
C GLN A 209 5.65 4.59 49.53
N ALA A 210 6.31 3.46 49.83
CA ALA A 210 6.89 3.21 51.14
C ALA A 210 7.99 4.21 51.50
N ALA A 211 8.75 4.69 50.50
CA ALA A 211 9.73 5.74 50.67
C ALA A 211 9.07 7.10 51.00
N LEU A 212 7.96 7.45 50.33
CA LEU A 212 7.21 8.70 50.59
C LEU A 212 6.58 8.73 51.98
N ASP A 213 5.97 7.63 52.41
CA ASP A 213 5.41 7.51 53.76
C ASP A 213 6.48 7.74 54.84
N THR A 214 7.70 7.22 54.60
CA THR A 214 8.84 7.41 55.52
C THR A 214 9.32 8.86 55.52
N GLN A 215 9.31 9.55 54.38
CA GLN A 215 9.71 10.97 54.30
C GLN A 215 8.68 11.90 54.96
N ASN A 216 7.38 11.65 54.78
CA ASN A 216 6.33 12.44 55.42
C ASN A 216 6.28 12.28 56.94
N GLN A 217 6.72 11.14 57.48
CA GLN A 217 6.83 10.91 58.92
C GLN A 217 8.01 11.66 59.57
N THR A 218 9.11 11.90 58.85
CA THR A 218 10.29 12.59 59.41
C THR A 218 10.15 14.12 59.43
N LEU A 219 9.30 14.69 58.58
CA LEU A 219 8.96 16.13 58.57
C LEU A 219 7.93 16.53 59.65
N SER A 220 7.29 15.55 60.30
CA SER A 220 6.23 15.77 61.29
C SER A 220 6.67 15.59 62.77
N THR A 221 7.97 15.48 63.02
CA THR A 221 8.59 15.39 64.38
C THR A 221 9.56 16.52 64.62
#